data_AF-A0A9X4KSJ1-F1
#
_entry.id   AF-A0A9X4KSJ1-F1
#
_cell.length_a   1.000
_cell.length_b   1.000
_cell.length_c   1.000
_cell.angle_alpha   90.00
_cell.angle_beta   90.00
_cell.angle_gamma   90.00
#
_symmetry.space_group_name_H-M   'P 1'
#
loop_
_entity.id
_entity.type
_entity.pdbx_description
1 polymer ?
#
loop_
_entity_poly.entity_id
_entity_poly.type
_entity_poly.pdbx_seq_one_letter_code
_entity_poly.pdbx_strand_id
1 'polypeptide(L)'
;MRKKVVGVLMAVLLCFHFSVGFAAGASKTSADFTDLKDLDAATKAKFDALISAGIFDGVSGTKFGIADEMNRAQFAKVAALIFDLEVDKDVKTSSFKDVKADDPANGYALPYIEAVKAAGITDGYGEGTYNPAGNVTKEQLATFLVRGLGKNEEAKSTPGVKDDSVSDWAKGYVALALETKLLDNGADGKFGGQTNATRDLLVTGAYEAQSQYAAQVEQKKERGRRETEGRRTEEGRSTEKGGRRKEKAGSAVLDAGSAAGAGYR
;
A
#
# COMPACT_ATOMS: atom_id res chain seq x y z
N MET A 1 10.23 -56.75 -37.87
CA MET A 1 9.57 -57.24 -36.63
C MET A 1 8.65 -56.12 -36.12
N ARG A 2 7.38 -56.09 -36.53
CA ARG A 2 6.15 -56.43 -35.76
C ARG A 2 6.05 -55.81 -34.35
N LYS A 3 5.09 -54.86 -34.26
CA LYS A 3 4.51 -54.17 -33.10
C LYS A 3 4.22 -55.09 -31.91
N LYS A 4 4.18 -54.53 -30.69
CA LYS A 4 3.11 -54.77 -29.71
C LYS A 4 3.09 -53.69 -28.62
N VAL A 5 1.95 -53.02 -28.56
CA VAL A 5 1.42 -52.26 -27.42
C VAL A 5 0.99 -53.26 -26.35
N VAL A 6 1.32 -53.01 -25.08
CA VAL A 6 0.60 -53.58 -23.93
C VAL A 6 0.49 -52.47 -22.88
N GLY A 7 -0.74 -52.13 -22.53
CA GLY A 7 -1.06 -51.24 -21.42
C GLY A 7 -1.51 -52.01 -20.17
N VAL A 8 -2.01 -51.22 -19.23
CA VAL A 8 -2.80 -51.57 -18.03
C VAL A 8 -1.95 -51.86 -16.77
N LEU A 9 -1.99 -50.98 -15.76
CA LEU A 9 -2.88 -51.16 -14.60
C LEU A 9 -2.91 -49.93 -13.67
N MET A 10 -4.13 -49.58 -13.27
CA MET A 10 -4.51 -48.59 -12.25
C MET A 10 -3.98 -48.96 -10.87
N ALA A 11 -3.38 -47.99 -10.17
CA ALA A 11 -3.39 -47.94 -8.71
C ALA A 11 -3.81 -46.52 -8.30
N VAL A 12 -5.10 -46.38 -8.02
CA VAL A 12 -5.69 -45.21 -7.37
C VAL A 12 -5.14 -45.19 -5.95
N LEU A 13 -4.05 -44.47 -5.74
CA LEU A 13 -3.53 -44.14 -4.42
C LEU A 13 -4.38 -42.97 -3.90
N LEU A 14 -5.40 -43.35 -3.14
CA LEU A 14 -6.27 -42.48 -2.36
C LEU A 14 -5.37 -41.74 -1.35
N CYS A 15 -4.79 -40.61 -1.78
CA CYS A 15 -4.20 -39.65 -0.87
C CYS A 15 -5.33 -39.19 0.04
N PHE A 16 -5.36 -39.78 1.23
CA PHE A 16 -6.05 -39.28 2.39
C PHE A 16 -5.63 -37.82 2.54
N HIS A 17 -6.46 -36.92 2.04
CA HIS A 17 -6.38 -35.52 2.37
C HIS A 17 -6.71 -35.48 3.84
N PHE A 18 -5.68 -35.50 4.68
CA PHE A 18 -5.81 -35.03 6.05
C PHE A 18 -6.07 -33.53 5.91
N SER A 19 -7.34 -33.21 5.67
CA SER A 19 -7.90 -31.91 5.90
C SER A 19 -7.74 -31.66 7.38
N VAL A 20 -6.56 -31.16 7.77
CA VAL A 20 -6.45 -30.33 8.95
C VAL A 20 -7.35 -29.15 8.65
N GLY A 21 -8.61 -29.27 9.07
CA GLY A 21 -9.47 -28.14 9.28
C GLY A 21 -8.76 -27.29 10.32
N PHE A 22 -7.92 -26.37 9.84
CA PHE A 22 -7.59 -25.20 10.62
C PHE A 22 -8.95 -24.54 10.84
N ALA A 23 -9.47 -24.66 12.06
CA ALA A 23 -10.58 -23.84 12.48
C ALA A 23 -10.07 -22.40 12.44
N ALA A 24 -10.19 -21.77 11.26
CA ALA A 24 -10.17 -20.33 11.17
C ALA A 24 -11.32 -19.87 12.05
N GLY A 25 -11.01 -19.48 13.29
CA GLY A 25 -11.96 -18.77 14.12
C GLY A 25 -12.53 -17.64 13.28
N ALA A 26 -13.85 -17.48 13.29
CA ALA A 26 -14.52 -16.43 12.54
C ALA A 26 -13.79 -15.10 12.81
N SER A 27 -13.37 -14.41 11.74
CA SER A 27 -12.73 -13.10 11.88
C SER A 27 -13.69 -12.18 12.61
N LYS A 28 -13.20 -11.49 13.64
CA LYS A 28 -14.02 -10.52 14.38
C LYS A 28 -14.46 -9.39 13.46
N THR A 29 -15.55 -8.74 13.85
CA THR A 29 -16.10 -7.53 13.23
C THR A 29 -16.48 -6.54 14.33
N SER A 30 -16.92 -5.35 13.94
CA SER A 30 -17.47 -4.33 14.84
C SER A 30 -18.63 -4.83 15.70
N ALA A 31 -19.39 -5.83 15.23
CA ALA A 31 -20.48 -6.44 15.99
C ALA A 31 -20.01 -7.18 17.26
N ASP A 32 -18.74 -7.61 17.30
CA ASP A 32 -18.15 -8.30 18.46
C ASP A 32 -17.73 -7.34 19.58
N PHE A 33 -17.77 -6.02 19.31
CA PHE A 33 -17.28 -5.00 20.22
C PHE A 33 -18.41 -4.11 20.73
N THR A 34 -18.66 -4.19 22.04
CA THR A 34 -19.78 -3.51 22.70
C THR A 34 -19.71 -1.98 22.64
N ASP A 35 -18.51 -1.43 22.49
CA ASP A 35 -18.23 0.01 22.35
C ASP A 35 -18.29 0.51 20.89
N LEU A 36 -18.56 -0.37 19.91
CA LEU A 36 -18.78 0.01 18.51
C LEU A 36 -20.26 -0.07 18.09
N LYS A 37 -21.14 -0.56 18.98
CA LYS A 37 -22.56 -0.85 18.66
C LYS A 37 -23.35 0.37 18.18
N ASP A 38 -23.03 1.56 18.68
CA ASP A 38 -23.78 2.80 18.43
C ASP A 38 -23.23 3.59 17.23
N LEU A 39 -22.15 3.11 16.58
CA LEU A 39 -21.63 3.70 15.35
C LEU A 39 -22.62 3.53 14.19
N ASP A 40 -22.62 4.50 13.28
CA ASP A 40 -23.36 4.40 12.04
C ASP A 40 -22.78 3.31 11.11
N ALA A 41 -23.56 2.92 10.09
CA ALA A 41 -23.19 1.84 9.20
C ALA A 41 -21.92 2.13 8.37
N ALA A 42 -21.69 3.38 7.97
CA ALA A 42 -20.52 3.73 7.17
C ALA A 42 -19.25 3.66 8.04
N THR A 43 -19.31 4.16 9.27
CA THR A 43 -18.18 4.05 10.20
C THR A 43 -17.90 2.59 10.56
N LYS A 44 -18.93 1.78 10.86
CA LYS A 44 -18.75 0.33 11.10
C LYS A 44 -18.06 -0.39 9.95
N ALA A 45 -18.41 -0.07 8.70
CA ALA A 45 -17.78 -0.67 7.53
C ALA A 45 -16.26 -0.40 7.49
N LYS A 46 -15.79 0.79 7.91
CA LYS A 46 -14.36 1.09 8.00
C LYS A 46 -13.66 0.22 9.04
N PHE A 47 -14.27 0.09 10.22
CA PHE A 47 -13.75 -0.78 11.29
C PHE A 47 -13.72 -2.24 10.83
N ASP A 48 -14.83 -2.75 10.27
CA ASP A 48 -14.94 -4.12 9.80
C ASP A 48 -13.88 -4.45 8.74
N ALA A 49 -13.63 -3.53 7.81
CA ALA A 49 -12.62 -3.69 6.77
C ALA A 49 -11.21 -3.84 7.36
N LEU A 50 -10.82 -2.96 8.30
CA LEU A 50 -9.48 -3.00 8.90
C LEU A 50 -9.31 -4.14 9.93
N ILE A 51 -10.38 -4.53 10.62
CA ILE A 51 -10.36 -5.71 11.51
C ILE A 51 -10.23 -6.99 10.68
N SER A 52 -11.02 -7.13 9.62
CA SER A 52 -10.98 -8.31 8.74
C SER A 52 -9.66 -8.43 7.98
N ALA A 53 -9.00 -7.31 7.70
CA ALA A 53 -7.66 -7.28 7.13
C ALA A 53 -6.55 -7.59 8.16
N GLY A 54 -6.88 -7.78 9.44
CA GLY A 54 -5.90 -8.04 10.50
C GLY A 54 -5.02 -6.84 10.85
N ILE A 55 -5.47 -5.63 10.50
CA ILE A 55 -4.73 -4.37 10.74
C ILE A 55 -5.02 -3.85 12.15
N PHE A 56 -6.26 -3.99 12.61
CA PHE A 56 -6.69 -3.62 13.96
C PHE A 56 -7.31 -4.80 14.71
N ASP A 57 -6.94 -4.92 15.97
CA ASP A 57 -7.54 -5.84 16.94
C ASP A 57 -8.18 -5.03 18.08
N GLY A 58 -9.15 -5.63 18.78
CA GLY A 58 -9.69 -5.03 20.00
C GLY A 58 -8.74 -5.15 21.20
N VAL A 59 -8.88 -4.25 22.17
CA VAL A 59 -8.11 -4.27 23.42
C VAL A 59 -8.53 -5.40 24.36
N SER A 60 -9.72 -5.98 24.16
CA SER A 60 -10.17 -7.18 24.87
C SER A 60 -11.10 -8.04 23.99
N GLY A 61 -11.64 -9.11 24.59
CA GLY A 61 -12.61 -9.98 23.92
C GLY A 61 -13.82 -9.24 23.33
N THR A 62 -14.31 -8.21 24.02
CA THR A 62 -15.57 -7.50 23.73
C THR A 62 -15.46 -5.98 23.69
N LYS A 63 -14.23 -5.44 23.81
CA LYS A 63 -13.94 -4.01 23.72
C LYS A 63 -12.91 -3.74 22.63
N PHE A 64 -13.25 -2.80 21.76
CA PHE A 64 -12.32 -2.29 20.77
C PHE A 64 -11.39 -1.24 21.35
N GLY A 65 -11.86 -0.47 22.34
CA GLY A 65 -11.15 0.67 22.91
C GLY A 65 -11.31 1.92 22.05
N ILE A 66 -12.49 2.16 21.45
CA ILE A 66 -12.67 3.22 20.44
C ILE A 66 -12.18 4.61 20.87
N ALA A 67 -12.35 4.95 22.15
CA ALA A 67 -11.94 6.22 22.73
C ALA A 67 -10.51 6.21 23.30
N ASP A 68 -9.84 5.05 23.34
CA ASP A 68 -8.50 4.94 23.89
C ASP A 68 -7.48 5.57 22.94
N GLU A 69 -6.37 6.04 23.50
CA GLU A 69 -5.23 6.55 22.73
C GLU A 69 -4.32 5.38 22.32
N MET A 70 -3.64 5.51 21.17
CA MET A 70 -2.63 4.54 20.74
C MET A 70 -1.23 5.11 20.86
N ASN A 71 -0.31 4.22 21.20
CA ASN A 71 1.10 4.55 21.19
C ASN A 71 1.69 4.49 19.77
N ARG A 72 2.88 5.07 19.62
CA ARG A 72 3.60 5.17 18.34
C ARG A 72 4.04 3.81 17.80
N ALA A 73 4.35 2.85 18.67
CA ALA A 73 4.67 1.47 18.28
C ALA A 73 3.50 0.79 17.54
N GLN A 74 2.30 0.86 18.11
CA GLN A 74 1.10 0.32 17.50
C GLN A 74 0.78 1.03 16.18
N PHE A 75 0.95 2.36 16.15
CA PHE A 75 0.76 3.12 14.94
C PHE A 75 1.74 2.75 13.81
N ALA A 76 3.03 2.54 14.13
CA ALA A 76 4.01 2.12 13.13
C ALA A 76 3.60 0.81 12.44
N LYS A 77 3.09 -0.16 13.21
CA LYS A 77 2.53 -1.40 12.67
C LYS A 77 1.37 -1.11 11.72
N VAL A 78 0.38 -0.30 12.13
CA VAL A 78 -0.77 0.05 11.28
C VAL A 78 -0.31 0.73 9.99
N ALA A 79 0.54 1.74 10.08
CA ALA A 79 1.07 2.48 8.94
C ALA A 79 1.78 1.55 7.95
N ALA A 80 2.64 0.65 8.44
CA ALA A 80 3.32 -0.31 7.58
C ALA A 80 2.34 -1.25 6.85
N LEU A 81 1.25 -1.66 7.49
CA LEU A 81 0.26 -2.55 6.88
C LEU A 81 -0.64 -1.83 5.86
N ILE A 82 -1.14 -0.62 6.16
CA ILE A 82 -2.04 0.11 5.24
C ILE A 82 -1.34 0.59 3.97
N PHE A 83 -0.03 0.84 4.04
CA PHE A 83 0.78 1.23 2.89
C PHE A 83 1.53 0.04 2.25
N ASP A 84 1.23 -1.19 2.67
CA ASP A 84 1.80 -2.42 2.12
C ASP A 84 3.35 -2.37 2.05
N LEU A 85 3.97 -1.93 3.15
CA LEU A 85 5.42 -1.79 3.23
C LEU A 85 6.09 -3.14 3.39
N GLU A 86 7.28 -3.29 2.79
CA GLU A 86 8.15 -4.42 3.05
C GLU A 86 8.67 -4.34 4.50
N VAL A 87 8.34 -5.35 5.30
CA VAL A 87 8.74 -5.44 6.71
C VAL A 87 9.67 -6.63 6.89
N ASP A 88 10.97 -6.36 7.02
CA ASP A 88 11.95 -7.34 7.45
C ASP A 88 11.66 -7.74 8.90
N LYS A 89 11.27 -9.00 9.14
CA LYS A 89 10.96 -9.52 10.50
C LYS A 89 12.21 -9.98 11.24
N ASP A 90 13.33 -10.10 10.55
CA ASP A 90 14.57 -10.62 11.09
C ASP A 90 15.47 -9.52 11.65
N VAL A 91 15.17 -8.24 11.40
CA VAL A 91 15.87 -7.12 12.02
C VAL A 91 15.84 -7.19 13.55
N LYS A 92 17.02 -7.14 14.16
CA LYS A 92 17.21 -7.20 15.63
C LYS A 92 17.72 -5.90 16.25
N THR A 93 18.18 -4.97 15.42
CA THR A 93 18.78 -3.70 15.85
C THR A 93 18.10 -2.55 15.14
N SER A 94 17.67 -1.55 15.90
CA SER A 94 17.04 -0.36 15.35
C SER A 94 18.06 0.72 15.02
N SER A 95 17.71 1.57 14.06
CA SER A 95 18.38 2.84 13.79
C SER A 95 18.02 3.94 14.79
N PHE A 96 17.06 3.70 15.69
CA PHE A 96 16.72 4.54 16.84
C PHE A 96 17.25 3.92 18.14
N LYS A 97 17.82 4.75 19.01
CA LYS A 97 18.52 4.33 20.25
C LYS A 97 17.56 3.78 21.31
N ASP A 98 16.31 4.20 21.28
CA ASP A 98 15.27 3.88 22.25
C ASP A 98 14.34 2.75 21.79
N VAL A 99 14.55 2.19 20.61
CA VAL A 99 13.80 1.04 20.09
C VAL A 99 14.66 -0.21 20.28
N LYS A 100 14.18 -1.14 21.11
CA LYS A 100 14.90 -2.39 21.40
C LYS A 100 14.03 -3.61 21.16
N ALA A 101 14.60 -4.66 20.56
CA ALA A 101 13.88 -5.90 20.27
C ALA A 101 13.41 -6.64 21.54
N ASP A 102 14.12 -6.46 22.65
CA ASP A 102 13.86 -7.08 23.95
C ASP A 102 12.93 -6.24 24.85
N ASP A 103 12.41 -5.11 24.37
CA ASP A 103 11.38 -4.35 25.08
C ASP A 103 10.09 -5.19 25.14
N PRO A 104 9.59 -5.56 26.34
CA PRO A 104 8.45 -6.46 26.47
C PRO A 104 7.13 -5.83 26.01
N ALA A 105 7.01 -4.50 26.01
CA ALA A 105 5.80 -3.78 25.65
C ALA A 105 5.79 -3.38 24.17
N ASN A 106 6.94 -2.97 23.63
CA ASN A 106 7.03 -2.32 22.31
C ASN A 106 8.07 -2.95 21.37
N GLY A 107 8.84 -3.94 21.81
CA GLY A 107 9.92 -4.53 20.99
C GLY A 107 9.43 -5.20 19.71
N TYR A 108 8.18 -5.69 19.70
CA TYR A 108 7.51 -6.23 18.52
C TYR A 108 7.40 -5.22 17.36
N ALA A 109 7.41 -3.92 17.68
CA ALA A 109 7.21 -2.85 16.72
C ALA A 109 8.49 -2.49 15.96
N LEU A 110 9.67 -2.92 16.43
CA LEU A 110 10.97 -2.61 15.82
C LEU A 110 10.98 -2.81 14.29
N PRO A 111 10.60 -3.97 13.73
CA PRO A 111 10.64 -4.16 12.27
C PRO A 111 9.70 -3.20 11.52
N TYR A 112 8.55 -2.87 12.11
CA TYR A 112 7.61 -1.93 11.52
C TYR A 112 8.11 -0.49 11.59
N ILE A 113 8.75 -0.10 12.70
CA ILE A 113 9.37 1.22 12.88
C ILE A 113 10.47 1.46 11.85
N GLU A 114 11.32 0.46 11.59
CA GLU A 114 12.34 0.56 10.55
C GLU A 114 11.72 0.63 9.15
N ALA A 115 10.66 -0.14 8.86
CA ALA A 115 9.98 -0.08 7.57
C ALA A 115 9.36 1.31 7.30
N VAL A 116 8.65 1.89 8.28
CA VAL A 116 8.08 3.24 8.11
C VAL A 116 9.16 4.32 8.01
N LYS A 117 10.32 4.13 8.68
CA LYS A 117 11.46 5.03 8.51
C LYS A 117 12.04 4.93 7.10
N ALA A 118 12.28 3.72 6.62
CA ALA A 118 12.82 3.47 5.28
C ALA A 118 11.90 4.03 4.18
N ALA A 119 10.58 3.98 4.41
CA ALA A 119 9.58 4.59 3.51
C ALA A 119 9.49 6.13 3.61
N GLY A 120 10.27 6.79 4.47
CA GLY A 120 10.23 8.24 4.67
C GLY A 120 8.97 8.74 5.38
N ILE A 121 8.22 7.84 6.03
CA ILE A 121 7.01 8.16 6.77
C ILE A 121 7.35 8.82 8.11
N THR A 122 8.53 8.56 8.66
CA THR A 122 8.97 9.12 9.95
C THR A 122 10.48 9.30 10.07
N ASP A 123 10.87 10.35 10.77
CA ASP A 123 12.25 10.62 11.19
C ASP A 123 12.43 10.42 12.71
N GLY A 124 11.39 9.95 13.40
CA GLY A 124 11.31 9.99 14.86
C GLY A 124 11.11 11.42 15.39
N TYR A 125 11.63 11.70 16.58
CA TYR A 125 11.67 13.03 17.19
C TYR A 125 12.97 13.79 16.89
N GLY A 126 13.85 13.23 16.05
CA GLY A 126 15.22 13.70 15.90
C GLY A 126 16.19 13.01 16.87
N GLU A 127 17.49 13.28 16.69
CA GLU A 127 18.61 12.81 17.55
C GLU A 127 18.74 11.29 17.74
N GLY A 128 18.03 10.51 16.90
CA GLY A 128 17.99 9.06 16.95
C GLY A 128 16.96 8.51 17.94
N THR A 129 15.90 9.25 18.27
CA THR A 129 14.82 8.82 19.19
C THR A 129 13.50 8.67 18.45
N TYR A 130 12.75 7.60 18.72
CA TYR A 130 11.42 7.35 18.14
C TYR A 130 10.26 7.52 19.13
N ASN A 131 10.50 7.22 20.40
CA ASN A 131 9.55 7.12 21.52
C ASN A 131 8.38 6.15 21.24
N PRO A 132 8.61 4.83 21.21
CA PRO A 132 7.58 3.83 20.87
C PRO A 132 6.37 3.86 21.80
N ALA A 133 6.59 4.13 23.09
CA ALA A 133 5.56 4.13 24.12
C ALA A 133 4.74 5.43 24.16
N GLY A 134 5.22 6.51 23.54
CA GLY A 134 4.51 7.79 23.51
C GLY A 134 3.25 7.73 22.65
N ASN A 135 2.23 8.50 23.02
CA ASN A 135 1.00 8.61 22.26
C ASN A 135 1.22 9.47 21.00
N VAL A 136 0.44 9.17 19.95
CA VAL A 136 0.47 9.91 18.69
C VAL A 136 -0.49 11.10 18.81
N THR A 137 -0.02 12.31 18.53
CA THR A 137 -0.91 13.48 18.41
C THR A 137 -1.66 13.49 17.08
N LYS A 138 -2.81 14.18 17.01
CA LYS A 138 -3.59 14.27 15.76
C LYS A 138 -2.79 14.88 14.61
N GLU A 139 -1.96 15.88 14.88
CA GLU A 139 -1.09 16.50 13.86
C GLU A 139 0.02 15.56 13.38
N GLN A 140 0.53 14.70 14.28
CA GLN A 140 1.46 13.65 13.89
C GLN A 140 0.76 12.61 13.02
N LEU A 141 -0.44 12.14 13.41
CA LEU A 141 -1.24 11.21 12.61
C LEU A 141 -1.45 11.76 11.18
N ALA A 142 -1.89 13.01 11.05
CA ALA A 142 -2.05 13.68 9.75
C ALA A 142 -0.75 13.62 8.93
N THR A 143 0.37 13.99 9.56
CA THR A 143 1.69 13.98 8.93
C THR A 143 2.08 12.60 8.43
N PHE A 144 1.91 11.57 9.27
CA PHE A 144 2.26 10.20 8.92
C PHE A 144 1.43 9.67 7.74
N LEU A 145 0.11 9.88 7.74
CA LEU A 145 -0.78 9.44 6.65
C LEU A 145 -0.44 10.15 5.34
N VAL A 146 -0.23 11.46 5.39
CA VAL A 146 0.15 12.28 4.23
C VAL A 146 1.51 11.84 3.65
N ARG A 147 2.50 11.57 4.51
CA ARG A 147 3.80 11.06 4.08
C ARG A 147 3.69 9.66 3.48
N GLY A 148 2.89 8.77 4.06
CA GLY A 148 2.67 7.43 3.52
C GLY A 148 2.00 7.42 2.14
N LEU A 149 1.19 8.44 1.84
CA LEU A 149 0.65 8.68 0.49
C LEU A 149 1.65 9.33 -0.47
N GLY A 150 2.90 9.55 -0.05
CA GLY A 150 3.96 10.17 -0.86
C GLY A 150 3.78 11.67 -1.08
N LYS A 151 2.96 12.35 -0.26
CA LYS A 151 2.57 13.76 -0.46
C LYS A 151 3.34 14.75 0.43
N ASN A 152 4.56 14.40 0.82
CA ASN A 152 5.38 15.20 1.72
C ASN A 152 5.71 16.60 1.16
N GLU A 153 6.13 16.68 -0.10
CA GLU A 153 6.49 17.96 -0.73
C GLU A 153 5.27 18.83 -1.06
N GLU A 154 4.13 18.19 -1.37
CA GLU A 154 2.84 18.86 -1.53
C GLU A 154 2.44 19.52 -0.21
N ALA A 155 2.44 18.76 0.89
CA ALA A 155 2.09 19.27 2.21
C ALA A 155 2.97 20.44 2.68
N LYS A 156 4.30 20.40 2.40
CA LYS A 156 5.20 21.52 2.70
C LYS A 156 4.88 22.80 1.90
N SER A 157 4.23 22.66 0.74
CA SER A 157 3.85 23.76 -0.14
C SER A 157 2.40 24.21 0.06
N THR A 158 1.57 23.38 0.68
CA THR A 158 0.16 23.66 0.98
C THR A 158 0.06 24.81 2.00
N PRO A 159 -0.77 25.83 1.73
CA PRO A 159 -1.11 26.84 2.74
C PRO A 159 -1.68 26.16 3.98
N GLY A 160 -1.03 26.38 5.12
CA GLY A 160 -1.39 25.73 6.37
C GLY A 160 -2.76 26.13 6.91
N VAL A 161 -3.33 25.29 7.77
CA VAL A 161 -4.57 25.61 8.49
C VAL A 161 -4.41 26.82 9.42
N LYS A 162 -5.52 27.54 9.65
CA LYS A 162 -5.63 28.64 10.61
C LYS A 162 -6.11 28.15 11.98
N ASP A 163 -5.53 27.06 12.46
CA ASP A 163 -5.80 26.49 13.78
C ASP A 163 -4.53 26.62 14.63
N ASP A 164 -4.59 27.44 15.68
CA ASP A 164 -3.46 27.72 16.56
C ASP A 164 -3.08 26.54 17.46
N SER A 165 -3.94 25.51 17.53
CA SER A 165 -3.62 24.25 18.22
C SER A 165 -2.74 23.31 17.38
N VAL A 166 -2.47 23.66 16.13
CA VAL A 166 -1.61 22.92 15.21
C VAL A 166 -0.25 23.59 15.17
N SER A 167 0.80 22.84 15.48
CA SER A 167 2.18 23.30 15.40
C SER A 167 2.53 23.77 13.99
N ASP A 168 3.33 24.83 13.85
CA ASP A 168 3.62 25.44 12.53
C ASP A 168 4.15 24.44 11.50
N TRP A 169 5.01 23.51 11.92
CA TRP A 169 5.58 22.48 11.06
C TRP A 169 4.53 21.51 10.49
N ALA A 170 3.39 21.35 11.17
CA ALA A 170 2.34 20.41 10.82
C ALA A 170 1.19 21.04 10.04
N LYS A 171 1.10 22.39 9.99
CA LYS A 171 -0.08 23.08 9.43
C LYS A 171 -0.39 22.70 7.98
N GLY A 172 0.62 22.54 7.13
CA GLY A 172 0.44 22.11 5.74
C GLY A 172 -0.01 20.65 5.62
N TYR A 173 0.51 19.76 6.48
CA TYR A 173 0.08 18.36 6.52
C TYR A 173 -1.37 18.22 6.99
N VAL A 174 -1.76 18.98 8.03
CA VAL A 174 -3.15 19.00 8.50
C VAL A 174 -4.07 19.57 7.42
N ALA A 175 -3.68 20.66 6.76
CA ALA A 175 -4.46 21.24 5.67
C ALA A 175 -4.72 20.21 4.55
N LEU A 176 -3.67 19.51 4.11
CA LEU A 176 -3.79 18.51 3.07
C LEU A 176 -4.61 17.30 3.52
N ALA A 177 -4.47 16.85 4.77
CA ALA A 177 -5.26 15.75 5.32
C ALA A 177 -6.76 16.08 5.35
N LEU A 178 -7.13 17.33 5.67
CA LEU A 178 -8.52 17.80 5.64
C LEU A 178 -9.05 17.94 4.20
N GLU A 179 -8.25 18.52 3.30
CA GLU A 179 -8.62 18.72 1.88
C GLU A 179 -8.86 17.39 1.17
N THR A 180 -8.00 16.41 1.45
CA THR A 180 -8.06 15.07 0.83
C THR A 180 -8.93 14.09 1.59
N LYS A 181 -9.65 14.53 2.63
CA LYS A 181 -10.57 13.68 3.41
C LYS A 181 -9.90 12.46 4.04
N LEU A 182 -8.63 12.60 4.42
CA LEU A 182 -7.96 11.62 5.28
C LEU A 182 -8.43 11.75 6.72
N LEU A 183 -8.65 12.98 7.17
CA LEU A 183 -9.14 13.32 8.49
C LEU A 183 -10.14 14.47 8.37
N ASP A 184 -10.95 14.67 9.40
CA ASP A 184 -11.89 15.79 9.48
C ASP A 184 -11.66 16.58 10.78
N ASN A 185 -12.18 17.81 10.81
CA ASN A 185 -12.23 18.59 12.04
C ASN A 185 -13.22 17.99 13.03
N GLY A 186 -13.01 18.28 14.30
CA GLY A 186 -13.99 18.01 15.35
C GLY A 186 -15.27 18.82 15.16
N ALA A 187 -16.28 18.50 15.96
CA ALA A 187 -17.58 19.18 15.94
C ALA A 187 -17.50 20.68 16.30
N ASP A 188 -16.42 21.09 16.98
CA ASP A 188 -16.10 22.48 17.30
C ASP A 188 -15.48 23.26 16.12
N GLY A 189 -15.31 22.59 14.98
CA GLY A 189 -14.72 23.15 13.76
C GLY A 189 -13.18 23.25 13.80
N LYS A 190 -12.54 22.78 14.87
CA LYS A 190 -11.07 22.77 15.01
C LYS A 190 -10.51 21.37 14.75
N PHE A 191 -9.24 21.32 14.38
CA PHE A 191 -8.52 20.06 14.25
C PHE A 191 -7.99 19.58 15.61
N GLY A 192 -7.47 20.50 16.43
CA GLY A 192 -6.93 20.16 17.75
C GLY A 192 -5.59 19.41 17.67
N GLY A 193 -4.64 19.93 16.88
CA GLY A 193 -3.45 19.20 16.43
C GLY A 193 -2.62 18.53 17.52
N GLN A 194 -2.39 19.23 18.62
CA GLN A 194 -1.56 18.76 19.74
C GLN A 194 -2.26 17.78 20.69
N THR A 195 -3.57 17.53 20.52
CA THR A 195 -4.27 16.49 21.29
C THR A 195 -3.89 15.10 20.79
N ASN A 196 -3.93 14.10 21.67
CA ASN A 196 -3.67 12.72 21.28
C ASN A 196 -4.80 12.19 20.36
N ALA A 197 -4.42 11.37 19.38
CA ALA A 197 -5.34 10.69 18.50
C ALA A 197 -5.93 9.47 19.21
N THR A 198 -7.27 9.36 19.15
CA THR A 198 -7.99 8.17 19.62
C THR A 198 -7.95 7.08 18.56
N ARG A 199 -8.21 5.84 18.98
CA ARG A 199 -8.36 4.67 18.10
C ARG A 199 -9.39 4.89 17.00
N ASP A 200 -10.47 5.60 17.29
CA ASP A 200 -11.46 6.03 16.29
C ASP A 200 -10.84 6.81 15.13
N LEU A 201 -10.13 7.90 15.45
CA LEU A 201 -9.49 8.75 14.46
C LEU A 201 -8.41 7.99 13.66
N LEU A 202 -7.70 7.09 14.35
CA LEU A 202 -6.71 6.21 13.74
C LEU A 202 -7.33 5.24 12.73
N VAL A 203 -8.42 4.55 13.08
CA VAL A 203 -9.10 3.59 12.19
C VAL A 203 -9.68 4.31 10.99
N THR A 204 -10.41 5.40 11.21
CA THR A 204 -11.04 6.16 10.14
C THR A 204 -9.99 6.72 9.18
N GLY A 205 -8.96 7.39 9.69
CA GLY A 205 -7.88 7.91 8.86
C GLY A 205 -7.04 6.84 8.15
N ALA A 206 -6.78 5.71 8.81
CA ALA A 206 -6.08 4.58 8.21
C ALA A 206 -6.88 3.97 7.04
N TYR A 207 -8.20 3.86 7.18
CA TYR A 207 -9.08 3.36 6.12
C TYR A 207 -9.07 4.28 4.90
N GLU A 208 -9.18 5.60 5.10
CA GLU A 208 -9.14 6.57 4.01
C GLU A 208 -7.76 6.58 3.32
N ALA A 209 -6.68 6.54 4.09
CA ALA A 209 -5.33 6.46 3.55
C ALA A 209 -5.11 5.16 2.76
N GLN A 210 -5.54 4.01 3.27
CA GLN A 210 -5.45 2.74 2.56
C GLN A 210 -6.23 2.77 1.24
N SER A 211 -7.45 3.32 1.26
CA SER A 211 -8.30 3.44 0.08
C SER A 211 -7.65 4.32 -1.00
N GLN A 212 -7.08 5.46 -0.61
CA GLN A 212 -6.36 6.34 -1.52
C GLN A 212 -5.07 5.70 -2.05
N TYR A 213 -4.31 5.01 -1.19
CA TYR A 213 -3.10 4.31 -1.59
C TYR A 213 -3.39 3.21 -2.63
N ALA A 214 -4.41 2.38 -2.39
CA ALA A 214 -4.83 1.35 -3.33
C ALA A 214 -5.20 1.96 -4.70
N ALA A 215 -5.92 3.08 -4.71
CA ALA A 215 -6.25 3.78 -5.94
C ALA A 215 -4.99 4.29 -6.70
N GLN A 216 -3.99 4.82 -5.98
CA GLN A 216 -2.72 5.24 -6.59
C GLN A 216 -1.96 4.06 -7.22
N VAL A 217 -1.94 2.92 -6.54
CA VAL A 217 -1.29 1.70 -7.03
C VAL A 217 -1.93 1.22 -8.34
N GLU A 218 -3.27 1.17 -8.40
CA GLU A 218 -3.98 0.77 -9.62
C GLU A 218 -3.78 1.76 -10.78
N GLN A 219 -3.79 3.07 -10.50
CA GLN A 219 -3.48 4.09 -11.51
C GLN A 219 -2.05 3.94 -12.06
N LYS A 220 -1.05 3.66 -11.21
CA LYS A 220 0.33 3.42 -11.63
C LYS A 220 0.45 2.17 -12.51
N LYS A 221 -0.23 1.07 -12.15
CA LYS A 221 -0.27 -0.16 -12.96
C LYS A 221 -0.89 0.09 -14.34
N GLU A 222 -2.01 0.80 -14.39
CA GLU A 222 -2.71 1.12 -15.63
C GLU A 222 -1.87 2.03 -16.54
N ARG A 223 -1.20 3.06 -15.97
CA ARG A 223 -0.25 3.89 -16.72
C ARG A 223 0.88 3.06 -17.33
N GLY A 224 1.49 2.16 -16.55
CA GLY A 224 2.55 1.28 -17.05
C GLY A 224 2.09 0.31 -18.15
N ARG A 225 0.86 -0.20 -18.07
CA ARG A 225 0.25 -1.03 -19.13
C ARG A 225 0.11 -0.24 -20.43
N ARG A 226 -0.41 0.99 -20.37
CA ARG A 226 -0.58 1.87 -21.54
C ARG A 226 0.76 2.25 -22.17
N GLU A 227 1.78 2.56 -21.38
CA GLU A 227 3.13 2.84 -21.88
C GLU A 227 3.73 1.63 -22.61
N THR A 228 3.52 0.43 -22.07
CA THR A 228 3.99 -0.82 -22.68
C THR A 228 3.27 -1.14 -23.99
N GLU A 229 1.95 -0.92 -24.04
CA GLU A 229 1.14 -1.11 -25.24
C GLU A 229 1.45 -0.07 -26.34
N GLY A 230 1.63 1.20 -25.95
CA GLY A 230 2.11 2.27 -26.84
C GLY A 230 3.47 1.94 -27.45
N ARG A 231 4.42 1.43 -26.65
CA ARG A 231 5.74 1.02 -27.17
C ARG A 231 5.66 -0.17 -28.14
N ARG A 232 4.81 -1.17 -27.87
CA ARG A 232 4.60 -2.32 -28.79
C ARG A 232 3.98 -1.90 -30.12
N THR A 233 3.05 -0.95 -30.10
CA THR A 233 2.41 -0.46 -31.33
C THR A 233 3.38 0.39 -32.18
N GLU A 234 4.28 1.17 -31.56
CA GLU A 234 5.34 1.88 -32.27
C GLU A 234 6.42 0.94 -32.85
N GLU A 235 6.88 -0.06 -32.09
CA GLU A 235 7.82 -1.08 -32.58
C GLU A 235 7.22 -1.92 -33.72
N GLY A 236 5.94 -2.30 -33.62
CA GLY A 236 5.21 -2.98 -34.70
C GLY A 236 5.05 -2.13 -35.96
N ARG A 237 4.76 -0.82 -35.81
CA ARG A 237 4.64 0.10 -36.93
C ARG A 237 5.99 0.42 -37.60
N SER A 238 7.07 0.44 -36.82
CA SER A 238 8.45 0.62 -37.32
C SER A 238 8.91 -0.59 -38.14
N THR A 239 8.66 -1.80 -37.65
CA THR A 239 9.00 -3.05 -38.36
C THR A 239 8.19 -3.23 -39.63
N GLU A 240 6.89 -2.87 -39.64
CA GLU A 240 6.06 -2.89 -40.85
C GLU A 240 6.53 -1.87 -41.90
N LYS A 241 6.88 -0.64 -41.51
CA LYS A 241 7.46 0.36 -42.43
C LYS A 241 8.84 -0.06 -42.97
N GLY A 242 9.66 -0.72 -42.14
CA GLY A 242 10.96 -1.26 -42.55
C GLY A 242 10.84 -2.42 -43.54
N GLY A 243 9.89 -3.33 -43.33
CA GLY A 243 9.59 -4.44 -44.24
C GLY A 243 9.06 -3.96 -45.60
N ARG A 244 8.10 -3.04 -45.59
CA ARG A 244 7.48 -2.49 -46.82
C ARG A 244 8.47 -1.68 -47.69
N ARG A 245 9.49 -1.07 -47.08
CA ARG A 245 10.61 -0.42 -47.81
C ARG A 245 11.54 -1.42 -48.48
N LYS A 246 11.82 -2.57 -47.85
CA LYS A 246 12.67 -3.63 -48.45
C LYS A 246 11.95 -4.37 -49.59
N GLU A 247 10.64 -4.59 -49.47
CA GLU A 247 9.84 -5.23 -50.51
C GLU A 247 9.71 -4.37 -51.78
N LYS A 248 9.52 -3.05 -51.65
CA LYS A 248 9.54 -2.13 -52.80
C LYS A 248 10.92 -2.00 -53.48
N ALA A 249 12.01 -2.16 -52.75
CA ALA A 249 13.36 -2.13 -53.33
C ALA A 249 13.72 -3.42 -54.08
N GLY A 250 13.18 -4.57 -53.66
CA GLY A 250 13.39 -5.86 -54.35
C GLY A 250 12.61 -6.03 -55.66
N SER A 251 11.48 -5.33 -55.82
CA SER A 251 10.66 -5.39 -57.04
C SER A 251 11.14 -4.45 -58.17
N ALA A 252 12.07 -3.53 -57.91
CA ALA A 252 12.53 -2.55 -58.90
C ALA A 252 13.82 -2.97 -59.65
N VAL A 253 14.32 -4.19 -59.43
CA VAL A 253 15.59 -4.68 -60.01
C VAL A 253 15.40 -5.73 -61.12
N LEU A 254 14.17 -6.03 -61.54
CA LEU A 254 13.89 -7.07 -62.56
C LEU A 254 13.44 -6.55 -63.94
N ASP A 255 13.50 -5.25 -64.22
CA ASP A 255 13.00 -4.68 -65.49
C ASP A 255 14.08 -4.04 -66.40
N ALA A 256 15.35 -4.41 -66.25
CA ALA A 256 16.42 -3.90 -67.11
C ALA A 256 17.37 -5.01 -67.55
N GLY A 257 17.04 -5.73 -68.64
CA GLY A 257 18.01 -6.60 -69.29
C GLY A 257 17.45 -7.66 -70.24
N SER A 258 16.74 -7.28 -71.29
CA SER A 258 16.56 -8.15 -72.46
C SER A 258 16.25 -7.37 -73.73
N ALA A 259 17.27 -6.68 -74.26
CA ALA A 259 17.26 -6.20 -75.64
C ALA A 259 18.69 -6.15 -76.19
N ALA A 260 18.90 -6.80 -77.34
CA ALA A 260 20.08 -6.88 -78.23
C ALA A 260 20.79 -8.25 -78.18
N GLY A 261 20.99 -8.97 -79.29
CA GLY A 261 20.71 -8.68 -80.69
C GLY A 261 20.96 -9.95 -81.52
N ALA A 262 20.14 -10.14 -82.55
CA ALA A 262 20.32 -11.16 -83.55
C ALA A 262 21.29 -10.69 -84.63
N GLY A 263 22.12 -11.61 -85.14
CA GLY A 263 22.72 -11.53 -86.46
C GLY A 263 24.24 -11.55 -86.48
N TYR A 264 24.83 -12.68 -86.89
CA TYR A 264 25.65 -12.75 -88.11
C TYR A 264 26.00 -14.22 -88.45
N ARG A 265 25.59 -14.61 -89.67
CA ARG A 265 26.06 -15.70 -90.55
C ARG A 265 25.89 -17.15 -90.11
#